data_AF-A0A3P8MYU5-F1
#
_entry.id   AF-A0A3P8MYU5-F1
#
_cell.length_a   1.000
_cell.length_b   1.000
_cell.length_c   1.000
_cell.angle_alpha   90.00
_cell.angle_beta   90.00
_cell.angle_gamma   90.00
#
_symmetry.space_group_name_H-M   'P 1'
#
loop_
_entity.id
_entity.type
_entity.pdbx_description
1 polymer ?
#
loop_
_entity_poly.entity_id
_entity_poly.type
_entity_poly.pdbx_seq_one_letter_code
_entity_poly.pdbx_strand_id
1 'polypeptide(L)' 'VHGTSATEVAVNFDCSKKYPCSRITLEDVKLSYKDQPAMASCINAGGSSSGLVEPKACL' A
#
# COMPACT_ATOMS: atom_id res chain seq x y z
N VAL A 1 -9.69 -3.78 -2.95
CA VAL A 1 -8.79 -4.35 -3.99
C VAL A 1 -8.21 -5.66 -3.47
N HIS A 2 -8.53 -6.80 -4.08
CA HIS A 2 -8.11 -8.11 -3.59
C HIS A 2 -7.40 -8.94 -4.66
N GLY A 3 -6.38 -9.72 -4.30
CA GLY A 3 -5.68 -10.62 -5.22
C GLY A 3 -4.26 -10.98 -4.80
N THR A 4 -3.45 -11.38 -5.78
CA THR A 4 -2.05 -11.76 -5.59
C THR A 4 -1.15 -10.85 -6.42
N SER A 5 -0.01 -10.44 -5.85
CA SER A 5 1.04 -9.70 -6.53
C SER A 5 2.11 -10.66 -7.08
N ALA A 6 2.67 -10.31 -8.24
CA ALA A 6 3.83 -11.00 -8.80
C ALA A 6 5.13 -10.65 -8.06
N THR A 7 5.15 -9.53 -7.33
CA THR A 7 6.29 -9.00 -6.57
C THR A 7 5.97 -8.90 -5.09
N GLU A 8 7.01 -8.95 -4.25
CA GLU A 8 6.86 -8.81 -2.79
C GLU A 8 6.24 -7.48 -2.38
N VAL A 9 6.66 -6.37 -3.00
CA VAL A 9 6.01 -5.06 -2.84
C VAL A 9 4.82 -4.99 -3.79
N ALA A 10 3.60 -5.07 -3.26
CA ALA A 10 2.35 -5.02 -4.01
C ALA A 10 1.74 -3.62 -4.05
N VAL A 11 2.03 -2.80 -3.04
CA VAL A 11 1.61 -1.40 -2.97
C VAL A 11 2.86 -0.54 -2.88
N ASN A 12 3.10 0.32 -3.87
CA ASN A 12 4.26 1.21 -3.88
C ASN A 12 3.84 2.65 -4.20
N PHE A 13 3.78 3.49 -3.17
CA PHE A 13 3.58 4.93 -3.32
C PHE A 13 4.93 5.63 -3.22
N ASP A 14 5.55 5.89 -4.37
CA ASP A 14 6.79 6.64 -4.46
C ASP A 14 6.52 8.07 -4.96
N CYS A 15 6.37 8.99 -4.01
CA CYS A 15 6.06 10.38 -4.29
C CYS A 15 7.30 11.26 -4.13
N SER A 16 7.34 12.35 -4.89
CA SER A 16 8.49 13.26 -4.85
C SER A 16 8.58 13.98 -3.50
N LYS A 17 9.80 14.21 -3.01
CA LYS A 17 10.00 15.01 -1.79
C LYS A 17 9.55 16.46 -1.95
N LYS A 18 9.64 17.02 -3.15
CA LYS A 18 9.23 18.40 -3.45
C LYS A 18 7.71 18.56 -3.50
N TYR A 19 7.02 17.53 -3.98
CA TYR A 19 5.56 17.47 -4.08
C TYR A 19 5.08 16.13 -3.48
N PRO A 20 4.96 16.06 -2.14
CA PRO A 20 4.51 14.85 -1.46
C PRO A 20 3.04 14.55 -1.81
N CYS A 21 2.70 13.26 -1.86
CA CYS A 21 1.30 12.85 -1.99
C CYS A 21 0.61 12.90 -0.63
N SER A 22 -0.62 13.39 -0.59
CA SER A 22 -1.42 13.43 0.63
C SER A 22 -2.85 13.00 0.35
N ARG A 23 -3.59 12.65 1.41
CA ARG A 23 -5.02 12.26 1.35
C ARG A 23 -5.27 11.00 0.51
N ILE A 24 -4.29 10.10 0.46
CA ILE A 24 -4.48 8.76 -0.10
C ILE A 24 -5.36 7.97 0.88
N THR A 25 -6.37 7.27 0.39
CA THR A 25 -7.20 6.38 1.21
C THR A 25 -6.98 4.94 0.74
N LEU A 26 -6.46 4.08 1.63
CA LEU A 26 -6.42 2.64 1.42
C LEU A 26 -7.62 2.00 2.10
N GLU A 27 -8.55 1.49 1.32
CA GLU A 27 -9.78 0.88 1.82
C GLU A 27 -9.92 -0.54 1.29
N ASP A 28 -10.11 -1.48 2.20
CA ASP A 28 -10.35 -2.91 1.91
C ASP A 28 -9.39 -3.46 0.85
N VAL A 29 -8.10 -3.46 1.17
CA VAL A 29 -7.01 -3.97 0.33
C VAL A 29 -6.50 -5.28 0.91
N LYS A 30 -6.48 -6.33 0.08
CA LYS A 30 -5.96 -7.65 0.46
C LYS A 30 -5.12 -8.23 -0.67
N LEU A 31 -3.81 -8.03 -0.58
CA LEU A 31 -2.83 -8.48 -1.57
C LEU A 31 -1.83 -9.42 -0.91
N SER A 32 -1.62 -10.58 -1.52
CA SER A 32 -0.63 -11.56 -1.09
C SER A 32 0.48 -11.76 -2.12
N TYR A 33 1.64 -12.22 -1.68
CA TYR A 33 2.76 -12.66 -2.51
C TYR A 33 3.24 -14.01 -1.97
N LYS A 34 3.25 -15.04 -2.83
CA LYS A 34 3.61 -16.42 -2.46
C LYS A 34 2.87 -16.92 -1.21
N ASP A 35 1.55 -16.74 -1.21
CA ASP A 35 0.64 -17.13 -0.12
C ASP A 35 0.88 -16.47 1.25
N GLN A 36 1.74 -15.45 1.30
CA GLN A 36 1.96 -14.59 2.46
C GLN A 36 1.41 -13.18 2.18
N PRO A 37 1.08 -12.39 3.21
CA PRO A 37 0.77 -10.99 3.01
C PRO A 37 1.89 -10.32 2.21
N ALA A 38 1.53 -9.56 1.17
CA ALA A 38 2.51 -8.79 0.43
C ALA A 38 3.07 -7.65 1.32
N MET A 39 3.95 -6.83 0.75
CA MET A 39 4.49 -5.63 1.39
C MET A 39 3.96 -4.35 0.74
N ALA A 40 3.95 -3.28 1.53
CA ALA A 40 3.68 -1.93 1.07
C ALA A 40 4.91 -1.03 1.31
N SER A 41 5.16 -0.11 0.38
CA SER A 41 6.19 0.93 0.47
C SER A 41 5.55 2.29 0.23
N CYS A 42 5.84 3.25 1.11
CA CYS A 42 5.33 4.61 1.05
C CYS A 42 6.49 5.59 1.25
N ILE A 43 6.79 6.40 0.23
CA ILE A 43 7.86 7.41 0.22
C ILE A 43 7.21 8.76 -0.07
N ASN A 44 7.33 9.71 0.87
CA ASN A 44 6.69 11.03 0.81
C ASN A 44 5.18 10.98 0.51
N ALA A 45 4.51 9.95 1.02
CA ALA A 45 3.09 9.71 0.86
C ALA A 45 2.44 9.66 2.24
N GLY A 46 1.27 10.29 2.38
CA GLY A 46 0.50 10.27 3.62
C GLY A 46 -0.99 10.16 3.36
N GLY A 47 -1.71 9.53 4.28
CA GLY A 47 -3.10 9.22 4.06
C GLY A 47 -3.79 8.59 5.26
N SER A 48 -4.80 7.80 4.96
CA SER A 48 -5.54 7.01 5.94
C SER A 48 -5.80 5.61 5.39
N SER A 49 -5.96 4.66 6.30
CA SER A 49 -6.38 3.30 5.98
C SER A 49 -7.62 2.93 6.77
N SER A 50 -8.54 2.22 6.13
CA SER A 50 -9.80 1.76 6.71
C SER A 50 -10.17 0.37 6.20
N GLY A 51 -10.90 -0.40 7.02
CA GLY A 51 -11.29 -1.76 6.68
C GLY A 51 -10.11 -2.76 6.77
N LEU A 52 -10.20 -3.86 6.02
CA LEU A 52 -9.13 -4.87 5.97
C LEU A 52 -8.00 -4.37 5.07
N VAL A 53 -6.81 -4.14 5.63
CA VAL A 53 -5.65 -3.67 4.85
C VAL A 53 -4.44 -4.56 5.07
N GLU A 54 -4.24 -5.48 4.12
CA GLU A 54 -3.08 -6.34 3.93
C GLU A 54 -2.55 -6.13 2.50
N PRO A 55 -1.30 -5.72 2.25
CA PRO A 55 -0.18 -5.46 3.18
C PRO A 55 -0.49 -4.43 4.27
N LYS A 56 0.24 -4.51 5.40
CA LYS A 56 0.17 -3.51 6.47
C LYS A 56 0.31 -2.10 5.89
N ALA A 57 -0.65 -1.24 6.21
CA ALA A 57 -0.65 0.15 5.73
C ALA A 57 0.63 0.90 6.14
N CYS A 58 1.14 1.73 5.23
CA CYS A 58 2.30 2.60 5.44
C CYS A 58 2.00 4.09 5.25
N LEU A 59 0.72 4.45 5.09
CA LEU A 59 0.22 5.81 4.84
C LEU A 59 -0.19 6.53 6.13
#